data_AF-A0A921BGS2-F1
#
_entry.id   AF-A0A921BGS2-F1
#
_cell.length_a   1.000
_cell.length_b   1.000
_cell.length_c   1.000
_cell.angle_alpha   90.00
_cell.angle_beta   90.00
_cell.angle_gamma   90.00
#
_symmetry.space_group_name_H-M   'P 1'
#
loop_
_entity.id
_entity.type
_entity.pdbx_description
1 polymer ?
#
loop_
_entity_poly.entity_id
_entity_poly.type
_entity_poly.pdbx_seq_one_letter_code
_entity_poly.pdbx_strand_id
1 'polypeptide(L)'
;MQNLSHLVEDELSAEESVSSTDLPVSDPIRKLRQKILELGLASSNELLRIEKEIASSVDDSVDFAKSGDLPRPEDALTQVFAP
;
A
#
# COMPACT_ATOMS: atom_id res chain seq x y z
N MET A 1 7.89 35.34 -23.22
CA MET A 1 8.57 34.25 -22.50
C MET A 1 8.07 34.26 -21.07
N GLN A 2 6.97 33.56 -20.80
CA GLN A 2 6.48 33.40 -19.43
C GLN A 2 7.25 32.27 -18.76
N ASN A 3 7.71 32.58 -17.55
CA ASN A 3 8.61 31.79 -16.71
C ASN A 3 7.89 30.51 -16.26
N LEU A 4 8.45 29.35 -16.58
CA LEU A 4 7.92 28.03 -16.21
C LEU A 4 8.43 27.64 -14.81
N SER A 5 8.07 28.43 -13.80
CA SER A 5 8.47 28.21 -12.41
C SER A 5 7.29 28.05 -11.46
N HIS A 6 6.15 27.53 -11.94
CA HIS A 6 4.92 27.38 -11.15
C HIS A 6 4.28 26.01 -11.34
N LEU A 7 5.07 24.93 -11.25
CA LEU A 7 4.58 23.56 -11.40
C LEU A 7 5.23 22.59 -10.40
N VAL A 8 5.48 23.04 -9.17
CA VAL A 8 6.07 22.17 -8.13
C VAL A 8 5.36 22.28 -6.76
N GLU A 9 4.28 23.05 -6.65
CA GLU A 9 3.64 23.27 -5.35
C GLU A 9 2.11 23.30 -5.47
N ASP A 10 1.49 22.19 -5.86
CA ASP A 10 0.13 21.84 -5.41
C ASP A 10 -0.24 20.43 -5.89
N GLU A 11 -0.98 19.69 -5.06
CA GLU A 11 -1.47 18.31 -5.26
C GLU A 11 -0.42 17.19 -5.06
N LEU A 12 -0.48 16.30 -4.06
CA LEU A 12 -1.54 15.91 -3.14
C LEU A 12 -0.92 15.66 -1.75
N SER A 13 -1.42 16.40 -0.77
CA SER A 13 -1.47 15.96 0.62
C SER A 13 -2.44 14.78 0.72
N ALA A 14 -1.98 13.57 0.38
CA ALA A 14 -2.75 12.35 0.61
C ALA A 14 -2.37 11.72 1.97
N GLU A 15 -2.44 12.51 3.04
CA GLU A 15 -2.94 11.97 4.31
C GLU A 15 -4.47 11.85 4.19
N GLU A 16 -4.92 11.02 3.26
CA GLU A 16 -6.27 10.51 3.31
C GLU A 16 -6.20 9.32 4.27
N SER A 17 -6.41 9.60 5.56
CA SER A 17 -6.82 8.56 6.49
C SER A 17 -8.09 7.97 5.89
N VAL A 18 -7.97 6.85 5.17
CA VAL A 18 -9.10 6.14 4.60
C VAL A 18 -10.01 5.82 5.78
N SER A 19 -11.02 6.67 5.96
CA SER A 19 -11.96 6.51 7.05
C SER A 19 -12.64 5.18 6.80
N SER A 20 -12.57 4.29 7.78
CA SER A 20 -13.07 2.90 7.68
C SER A 20 -14.59 2.79 7.41
N THR A 21 -15.27 3.91 7.21
CA THR A 21 -16.70 4.08 6.98
C THR A 21 -17.15 3.99 5.52
N ASP A 22 -16.26 4.03 4.53
CA ASP A 22 -16.65 3.96 3.09
C ASP A 22 -16.61 2.56 2.48
N LEU A 23 -16.39 1.52 3.30
CA LEU A 23 -16.44 0.14 2.83
C LEU A 23 -17.90 -0.29 2.60
N PRO A 24 -18.21 -0.97 1.48
CA PRO A 24 -19.55 -1.47 1.22
C PRO A 24 -20.06 -2.30 2.40
N VAL A 25 -21.37 -2.28 2.64
CA VAL A 25 -22.09 -3.01 3.72
C VAL A 25 -21.72 -4.52 3.81
N SER A 26 -21.08 -5.07 2.78
CA SER A 26 -20.60 -6.44 2.70
C SER A 26 -19.07 -6.55 2.49
N ASP A 27 -18.25 -5.92 3.33
CA ASP A 27 -16.80 -6.18 3.35
C ASP A 27 -16.50 -7.66 3.69
N PRO A 28 -15.92 -8.45 2.76
CA PRO A 28 -15.63 -9.86 3.00
C PRO A 28 -14.57 -10.09 4.07
N ILE A 29 -13.64 -9.15 4.26
CA ILE A 29 -12.56 -9.25 5.27
C ILE A 29 -13.16 -9.12 6.66
N ARG A 30 -14.07 -8.16 6.88
CA ARG A 30 -14.81 -8.03 8.14
C ARG A 30 -15.67 -9.27 8.44
N LYS A 31 -16.36 -9.80 7.42
CA LYS A 31 -17.16 -11.03 7.56
C LYS A 31 -16.28 -12.23 7.93
N LEU A 32 -15.11 -12.35 7.31
CA LEU A 32 -14.16 -13.42 7.64
C LEU A 32 -13.61 -13.26 9.05
N ARG A 33 -13.25 -12.04 9.46
CA ARG A 33 -12.79 -11.72 10.82
C ARG A 33 -13.81 -12.19 11.87
N GLN A 34 -15.09 -11.88 11.67
CA GLN A 34 -16.16 -12.32 12.56
C GLN A 34 -16.23 -13.83 12.66
N LYS A 35 -16.22 -14.55 11.52
CA LYS A 35 -16.24 -16.01 11.49
C LYS A 35 -15.04 -16.64 12.21
N ILE A 36 -13.85 -16.07 12.07
CA ILE A 36 -12.65 -16.55 12.76
C ILE A 36 -12.82 -16.48 14.29
N LEU A 37 -13.37 -15.36 14.78
CA LEU A 37 -13.64 -15.16 16.21
C LEU A 37 -14.75 -16.09 16.71
N GLU A 38 -15.85 -16.20 15.97
CA GLU A 38 -16.99 -17.07 16.30
C GLU A 38 -16.61 -18.54 16.39
N LEU A 39 -15.72 -19.00 15.50
CA LEU A 39 -15.20 -20.37 15.49
C LEU A 39 -14.05 -20.60 16.47
N GLY A 40 -13.58 -19.56 17.18
CA GLY A 40 -12.46 -19.66 18.12
C GLY A 40 -11.12 -20.00 17.47
N LEU A 41 -10.95 -19.69 16.18
CA LEU A 41 -9.72 -20.00 15.42
C LEU A 41 -8.57 -19.04 15.72
N ALA A 42 -8.89 -17.85 16.25
CA ALA A 42 -7.94 -16.87 16.77
C ALA A 42 -8.66 -15.92 17.74
N SER A 43 -7.90 -15.29 18.63
CA SER A 43 -8.37 -14.20 19.47
C SER A 43 -8.26 -12.84 18.77
N SER A 44 -9.01 -11.84 19.26
CA SER A 44 -8.90 -10.46 18.76
C SER A 44 -7.48 -9.89 18.88
N ASN A 45 -6.71 -10.29 19.90
CA ASN A 45 -5.32 -9.86 20.08
C ASN A 45 -4.38 -10.47 19.05
N GLU A 46 -4.56 -11.76 18.71
CA GLU A 46 -3.77 -12.40 17.66
C GLU A 46 -4.04 -11.77 16.30
N LEU A 47 -5.30 -11.47 15.99
CA LEU A 47 -5.66 -10.77 14.75
C LEU A 47 -5.07 -9.35 14.69
N LEU A 48 -5.12 -8.61 15.80
CA LEU A 48 -4.50 -7.28 15.87
C LEU A 48 -2.97 -7.35 15.73
N ARG A 49 -2.34 -8.39 16.26
CA ARG A 49 -0.90 -8.60 16.12
C ARG A 49 -0.53 -8.84 14.65
N ILE A 50 -1.29 -9.67 13.95
CA ILE A 50 -1.10 -9.92 12.51
C ILE A 50 -1.21 -8.61 11.70
N GLU A 51 -2.22 -7.79 11.98
CA GLU A 51 -2.39 -6.49 11.31
C GLU A 51 -1.15 -5.59 11.49
N LYS A 52 -0.57 -5.56 12.69
CA LYS A 52 0.65 -4.78 12.99
C LYS A 52 1.88 -5.33 12.27
N GLU A 53 2.03 -6.65 12.24
CA GLU A 53 3.14 -7.32 11.55
C GLU A 53 3.08 -7.05 10.03
N ILE A 54 1.87 -7.08 9.44
CA ILE A 54 1.66 -6.75 8.03
C ILE A 54 1.97 -5.28 7.75
N ALA A 55 1.49 -4.34 8.59
CA ALA A 55 1.78 -2.93 8.41
C ALA A 55 3.30 -2.67 8.38
N SER A 56 4.05 -3.23 9.33
CA SER A 56 5.51 -3.15 9.35
C SER A 56 6.15 -3.74 8.09
N SER A 57 5.67 -4.91 7.63
CA SER A 57 6.20 -5.54 6.42
C SER A 57 5.95 -4.71 5.16
N VAL A 58 4.82 -3.99 5.10
CA VAL A 58 4.50 -3.09 3.98
C VAL A 58 5.42 -1.87 4.02
N ASP A 59 5.60 -1.25 5.19
CA ASP A 59 6.48 -0.11 5.37
C ASP A 59 7.92 -0.45 4.95
N ASP A 60 8.45 -1.58 5.44
CA ASP A 60 9.79 -2.07 5.06
C ASP A 60 9.92 -2.30 3.55
N SER A 61 8.86 -2.81 2.90
CA SER A 61 8.85 -3.05 1.45
C SER A 61 8.83 -1.74 0.65
N VAL A 62 8.10 -0.73 1.14
CA VAL A 62 8.05 0.60 0.53
C VAL A 62 9.40 1.30 0.65
N ASP A 63 10.03 1.22 1.83
CA ASP A 63 11.35 1.82 2.05
C ASP A 63 12.42 1.15 1.18
N PHE A 64 12.39 -0.18 1.07
CA PHE A 64 13.26 -0.91 0.15
C PHE A 64 13.08 -0.41 -1.30
N ALA A 65 11.84 -0.31 -1.78
CA ALA A 65 11.56 0.14 -3.15
C ALA A 65 12.03 1.58 -3.41
N LYS A 66 11.88 2.48 -2.44
CA LYS A 66 12.35 3.87 -2.52
C LYS A 66 13.86 4.01 -2.46
N SER A 67 14.55 3.10 -1.78
CA SER A 67 16.00 3.11 -1.64
C SER A 67 16.74 2.61 -2.89
N GLY A 68 16.02 2.00 -3.83
CA GLY A 68 16.60 1.49 -5.07
C GLY A 68 16.99 2.60 -6.03
N ASP A 69 18.08 2.37 -6.78
CA ASP A 69 18.46 3.25 -7.88
C ASP A 69 17.42 3.20 -9.00
N LEU A 70 17.27 4.31 -9.71
CA LEU A 70 16.47 4.33 -10.93
C LEU A 70 17.12 3.44 -12.00
N PRO A 71 16.31 2.75 -12.82
CA PRO A 71 16.84 2.00 -13.96
C PRO A 71 17.60 2.95 -14.88
N ARG A 72 18.68 2.46 -15.48
CA ARG A 72 19.45 3.26 -16.44
C ARG A 72 18.63 3.43 -17.72
N PRO A 73 18.77 4.54 -18.46
CA PRO A 73 18.02 4.74 -19.69
C PRO A 73 18.18 3.59 -20.70
N GLU A 74 19.38 3.00 -20.79
CA GLU A 74 19.66 1.87 -21.69
C GLU A 74 18.91 0.58 -21.32
N ASP A 75 18.48 0.42 -20.06
CA ASP A 75 17.73 -0.76 -19.61
C ASP A 75 16.36 -0.84 -20.33
N ALA A 76 15.83 0.28 -20.83
CA ALA A 76 14.61 0.34 -21.63
C ALA A 76 14.69 -0.43 -22.97
N LEU A 77 15.89 -0.71 -23.47
CA LEU A 77 16.10 -1.50 -24.70
C LEU A 77 16.23 -3.00 -24.41
N THR A 78 16.23 -3.40 -23.14
CA THR A 78 16.28 -4.81 -22.73
C THR A 78 14.86 -5.40 -22.66
N GLN A 79 14.72 -6.72 -22.84
CA GLN A 79 13.43 -7.45 -22.81
C GLN A 79 12.40 -7.05 -23.89
N VAL A 80 12.84 -6.44 -25.00
CA VAL A 80 11.95 -6.07 -26.13
C VAL A 80 11.56 -7.27 -26.99
N PHE A 81 12.47 -8.22 -27.17
CA PHE A 81 12.23 -9.48 -27.86
C PHE A 81 12.41 -10.64 -26.88
N ALA A 82 11.58 -11.67 -27.01
CA ALA A 82 11.79 -12.94 -26.30
C ALA A 82 13.14 -13.56 -26.74
N PRO A 83 13.82 -14.31 -25.85
CA PRO A 83 15.11 -14.93 -26.14
C PRO A 83 15.07 -15.94 -27.30
#